data_AF-A0A9W6SMZ7-F1
#
_entry.id   AF-A0A9W6SMZ7-F1
#
_cell.length_a   1.000
_cell.length_b   1.000
_cell.length_c   1.000
_cell.angle_alpha   90.00
_cell.angle_beta   90.00
_cell.angle_gamma   90.00
#
_symmetry.space_group_name_H-M   'P 1'
#
loop_
_entity.id
_entity.type
_entity.pdbx_description
1 polymer ?
#
loop_
_entity_poly.entity_id
_entity_poly.type
_entity_poly.pdbx_seq_one_letter_code
_entity_poly.pdbx_strand_id
1 'polypeptide(L)'
;MTWSEPVDASPTGVRSALVRLAVARGRVGQVMGAAIAAGGGYAELEALSLEMIAGADPEIRRVGAWALGQLAVRHGGLDRDRVLTALRRCLLDPVAGDAANEAMGVVLAL
;
A
#
# COMPACT_ATOMS: atom_id res chain seq x y z
N MET A 1 24.52 -7.61 -17.58
CA MET A 1 23.40 -8.35 -16.97
C MET A 1 23.30 -7.94 -15.51
N THR A 2 22.38 -7.05 -15.16
CA THR A 2 22.07 -6.74 -13.76
C THR A 2 21.15 -7.84 -13.25
N TRP A 3 21.73 -8.82 -12.57
CA TRP A 3 20.97 -9.76 -11.74
C TRP A 3 20.22 -8.94 -10.69
N SER A 4 18.91 -8.79 -10.86
CA SER A 4 18.05 -8.20 -9.85
C SER A 4 17.65 -9.34 -8.92
N GLU A 5 18.08 -9.27 -7.65
CA GLU A 5 17.63 -10.23 -6.65
C GLU A 5 16.10 -10.32 -6.66
N PRO A 6 15.52 -11.53 -6.52
CA PRO A 6 14.08 -11.68 -6.41
C PRO A 6 13.59 -10.86 -5.21
N VAL A 7 12.64 -9.96 -5.49
CA VAL A 7 12.01 -9.15 -4.46
C VAL A 7 11.22 -10.07 -3.54
N ASP A 8 11.54 -10.07 -2.25
CA ASP A 8 10.73 -10.76 -1.25
C ASP A 8 9.34 -10.12 -1.18
N ALA A 9 8.36 -10.82 -1.76
CA ALA A 9 6.97 -10.42 -1.85
C ALA A 9 6.16 -10.77 -0.59
N SER A 10 6.80 -11.24 0.49
CA SER A 10 6.10 -11.42 1.76
C SER A 10 5.83 -10.08 2.45
N PRO A 11 4.87 -9.99 3.40
CA PRO A 11 4.72 -8.80 4.25
C PRO A 11 6.01 -8.41 4.98
N THR A 12 6.82 -9.39 5.37
CA THR A 12 8.16 -9.19 5.96
C THR A 12 9.12 -8.57 4.95
N GLY A 13 9.07 -9.01 3.69
CA GLY A 13 9.83 -8.44 2.58
C GLY A 13 9.48 -6.98 2.33
N VAL A 14 8.19 -6.63 2.34
CA VAL A 14 7.76 -5.23 2.24
C VAL A 14 8.25 -4.42 3.43
N ARG A 15 8.07 -4.91 4.67
CA ARG A 15 8.53 -4.19 5.87
C ARG A 15 10.05 -3.98 5.85
N SER A 16 10.80 -4.99 5.41
CA SER A 16 12.24 -4.89 5.24
C SER A 16 12.61 -3.89 4.14
N ALA A 17 11.84 -3.81 3.05
CA ALA A 17 12.03 -2.81 2.01
C ALA A 17 11.77 -1.39 2.53
N LEU A 18 10.71 -1.18 3.32
CA LEU A 18 10.43 0.11 3.97
C LEU A 18 11.57 0.55 4.91
N VAL A 19 12.13 -0.38 5.68
CA VAL A 19 13.25 -0.11 6.61
C VAL A 19 14.57 0.12 5.86
N ARG A 20 14.88 -0.69 4.84
CA ARG A 20 16.14 -0.62 4.09
C ARG A 20 16.19 0.52 3.07
N LEU A 21 15.05 0.98 2.57
CA LEU A 21 14.95 1.93 1.45
C LEU A 21 14.12 3.16 1.83
N ALA A 22 14.47 3.81 2.94
CA ALA A 22 13.85 5.07 3.34
C ALA A 22 13.81 6.14 2.22
N VAL A 23 14.54 6.02 1.10
CA VAL A 23 14.18 6.72 -0.15
C VAL A 23 14.59 5.92 -1.42
N ALA A 24 13.75 5.02 -1.91
CA ALA A 24 13.72 4.70 -3.34
C ALA A 24 12.27 4.59 -3.81
N ARG A 25 11.71 5.74 -4.21
CA ARG A 25 10.30 6.00 -4.57
C ARG A 25 9.64 4.92 -5.45
N GLY A 26 10.39 4.20 -6.27
CA GLY A 26 9.86 3.14 -7.14
C GLY A 26 9.83 1.72 -6.55
N ARG A 27 10.71 1.39 -5.58
CA ARG A 27 10.87 -0.01 -5.15
C ARG A 27 9.78 -0.47 -4.18
N VAL A 28 9.31 0.40 -3.29
CA VAL A 28 8.25 0.05 -2.33
C VAL A 28 6.95 -0.32 -3.05
N GLY A 29 6.57 0.43 -4.09
CA GLY A 29 5.42 0.10 -4.93
C GLY A 29 5.57 -1.24 -5.65
N GLN A 30 6.76 -1.56 -6.17
CA GLN A 30 7.02 -2.85 -6.80
C GLN A 30 6.92 -4.02 -5.80
N VAL A 31 7.50 -3.88 -4.61
CA VAL A 31 7.44 -4.91 -3.56
C VAL A 31 6.01 -5.11 -3.08
N MET A 32 5.26 -4.02 -2.85
CA MET A 32 3.84 -4.08 -2.49
C MET A 32 3.00 -4.73 -3.57
N GLY A 33 3.20 -4.35 -4.83
CA GLY A 33 2.48 -4.96 -5.95
C GLY A 33 2.76 -6.45 -6.09
N ALA A 34 4.02 -6.86 -5.93
CA ALA A 34 4.40 -8.28 -5.92
C ALA A 34 3.74 -9.03 -4.76
N ALA A 35 3.70 -8.44 -3.56
CA ALA A 35 3.08 -9.04 -2.38
C ALA A 35 1.57 -9.25 -2.54
N ILE A 36 0.88 -8.24 -3.05
CA ILE A 36 -0.55 -8.30 -3.35
C ILE A 36 -0.84 -9.36 -4.43
N ALA A 37 0.03 -9.45 -5.45
CA ALA A 37 -0.11 -10.43 -6.53
C ALA A 37 0.19 -11.87 -6.08
N ALA A 38 1.11 -12.06 -5.13
CA ALA A 38 1.45 -13.37 -4.57
C ALA A 38 0.27 -14.03 -3.82
N GLY A 39 -0.71 -13.24 -3.38
CA GLY A 39 -2.01 -13.74 -2.96
C GLY A 39 -2.02 -14.38 -1.58
N GLY A 40 -1.58 -13.65 -0.56
CA GLY A 40 -1.61 -14.09 0.84
C GLY A 40 -1.23 -12.96 1.81
N GLY A 41 -1.49 -13.17 3.10
CA GLY A 41 -1.18 -12.18 4.14
C GLY A 41 -1.93 -10.86 3.97
N TYR A 42 -3.16 -10.88 3.47
CA TYR A 42 -3.93 -9.67 3.16
C TYR A 42 -4.17 -8.79 4.40
N ALA A 43 -4.38 -9.39 5.57
CA ALA A 43 -4.51 -8.67 6.83
C ALA A 43 -3.21 -7.96 7.21
N GLU A 44 -2.06 -8.61 7.05
CA GLU A 44 -0.75 -7.99 7.27
C GLU A 44 -0.45 -6.88 6.25
N LEU A 45 -0.82 -7.08 4.98
CA LEU A 45 -0.66 -6.07 3.93
C LEU A 45 -1.59 -4.88 4.13
N GLU A 46 -2.81 -5.10 4.62
CA GLU A 46 -3.73 -4.03 5.03
C GLU A 46 -3.10 -3.22 6.17
N ALA A 47 -2.68 -3.89 7.26
CA ALA A 47 -2.05 -3.25 8.40
C ALA A 47 -0.82 -2.42 7.99
N LEU A 48 0.04 -2.99 7.13
CA LEU A 48 1.21 -2.31 6.61
C LEU A 48 0.84 -1.10 5.74
N SER A 49 -0.18 -1.21 4.90
CA SER A 49 -0.65 -0.10 4.06
C SER A 49 -1.21 1.04 4.92
N LEU A 50 -1.88 0.72 6.03
CA LEU A 50 -2.34 1.69 7.02
C LEU A 50 -1.16 2.36 7.76
N GLU A 51 -0.11 1.61 8.12
CA GLU A 51 1.13 2.17 8.67
C GLU A 51 1.80 3.15 7.68
N MET A 52 1.84 2.79 6.40
CA MET A 52 2.40 3.63 5.34
C MET A 52 1.62 4.95 5.18
N ILE A 53 0.29 4.91 5.23
CA ILE A 53 -0.57 6.10 5.20
C ILE A 53 -0.33 7.02 6.41
N ALA A 54 -0.03 6.47 7.58
CA ALA A 54 0.28 7.24 8.78
C ALA A 54 1.71 7.83 8.76
N GLY A 55 2.55 7.42 7.83
CA GLY A 55 3.95 7.84 7.71
C GLY A 55 4.13 9.28 7.21
N ALA A 56 5.34 9.81 7.39
CA ALA A 56 5.69 11.20 7.03
C ALA A 56 6.01 11.40 5.54
N ASP A 57 6.41 10.35 4.80
CA ASP A 57 6.76 10.45 3.37
C ASP A 57 5.50 10.41 2.48
N PRO A 58 5.22 11.46 1.68
CA PRO A 58 4.06 11.52 0.79
C PRO A 58 4.00 10.40 -0.26
N GLU A 59 5.15 9.93 -0.77
CA GLU A 59 5.18 8.82 -1.73
C GLU A 59 4.84 7.49 -1.06
N ILE A 60 5.32 7.29 0.17
CA ILE A 60 4.95 6.12 0.96
C ILE A 60 3.45 6.12 1.28
N ARG A 61 2.89 7.28 1.63
CA ARG A 61 1.43 7.44 1.80
C ARG A 61 0.66 7.11 0.53
N ARG A 62 1.13 7.61 -0.62
CA ARG A 62 0.52 7.32 -1.93
C ARG A 62 0.52 5.83 -2.25
N VAL A 63 1.64 5.14 -2.01
CA VAL A 63 1.70 3.67 -2.21
C VAL A 63 0.78 2.93 -1.24
N GLY A 64 0.70 3.36 0.03
CA GLY A 64 -0.23 2.79 1.01
C GLY A 64 -1.69 2.94 0.59
N ALA A 65 -2.07 4.13 0.12
CA ALA A 65 -3.41 4.39 -0.40
C ALA A 65 -3.75 3.53 -1.62
N TRP A 66 -2.85 3.48 -2.61
CA TRP A 66 -2.98 2.60 -3.78
C TRP A 66 -3.12 1.12 -3.38
N ALA A 67 -2.27 0.65 -2.46
CA ALA A 67 -2.27 -0.73 -2.02
C ALA A 67 -3.60 -1.14 -1.37
N LEU A 68 -4.22 -0.26 -0.57
CA LEU A 68 -5.55 -0.52 0.01
C LEU A 68 -6.62 -0.69 -1.08
N GLY A 69 -6.60 0.13 -2.14
CA GLY A 69 -7.50 -0.04 -3.28
C GLY A 69 -7.30 -1.40 -3.97
N GLN A 70 -6.05 -1.81 -4.19
CA GLN A 70 -5.75 -3.10 -4.81
C GLN A 70 -6.15 -4.31 -3.94
N LEU A 71 -5.95 -4.20 -2.62
CA LEU A 71 -6.38 -5.21 -1.66
C LEU A 71 -7.91 -5.31 -1.63
N ALA A 72 -8.61 -4.18 -1.74
CA ALA A 72 -10.06 -4.13 -1.78
C ALA A 72 -10.60 -4.94 -2.98
N VAL A 73 -10.05 -4.71 -4.18
CA VAL A 73 -10.42 -5.45 -5.40
C VAL A 73 -10.17 -6.95 -5.27
N ARG A 74 -9.05 -7.35 -4.67
CA ARG A 74 -8.63 -8.77 -4.66
C ARG A 74 -9.19 -9.58 -3.52
N HIS A 75 -9.32 -8.99 -2.34
CA HIS A 75 -9.66 -9.70 -1.11
C HIS A 75 -11.10 -9.42 -0.65
N GLY A 76 -11.59 -8.18 -0.78
CA GLY A 76 -12.93 -7.78 -0.31
C GLY A 76 -13.13 -7.74 1.22
N GLY A 77 -12.34 -8.47 1.99
CA GLY A 77 -12.45 -8.59 3.46
C GLY A 77 -11.70 -7.53 4.28
N LEU A 78 -11.57 -6.31 3.76
CA LEU A 78 -10.90 -5.21 4.48
C LEU A 78 -11.77 -4.63 5.60
N ASP A 79 -11.15 -4.09 6.65
CA ASP A 79 -11.85 -3.23 7.62
C ASP A 79 -12.22 -1.89 6.95
N ARG A 80 -13.42 -1.87 6.36
CA ARG A 80 -13.92 -0.77 5.53
C ARG A 80 -13.87 0.58 6.26
N ASP A 81 -14.32 0.64 7.51
CA ASP A 81 -14.39 1.89 8.25
C ASP A 81 -13.00 2.42 8.60
N ARG A 82 -12.10 1.52 9.02
CA ARG A 82 -10.71 1.87 9.29
C ARG A 82 -9.98 2.34 8.04
N VAL A 83 -10.16 1.64 6.92
CA VAL A 83 -9.57 1.97 5.62
C VAL A 83 -10.08 3.33 5.12
N LEU A 84 -11.39 3.56 5.10
CA LEU A 84 -11.96 4.84 4.66
C LEU A 84 -11.52 6.01 5.56
N THR A 85 -11.41 5.79 6.87
CA THR A 85 -10.88 6.80 7.79
C THR A 85 -9.44 7.17 7.47
N ALA A 86 -8.60 6.18 7.16
CA ALA A 86 -7.21 6.41 6.78
C ALA A 86 -7.09 7.13 5.44
N LEU A 87 -7.83 6.70 4.41
CA LEU A 87 -7.81 7.30 3.08
C LEU A 87 -8.31 8.76 3.10
N ARG A 88 -9.35 9.07 3.88
CA ARG A 88 -9.84 10.45 4.05
C ARG A 88 -8.77 11.41 4.54
N ARG A 89 -7.84 10.96 5.40
CA ARG A 89 -6.74 11.79 5.90
C ARG A 89 -5.75 12.17 4.79
N CYS A 90 -5.65 11.37 3.74
CA CYS A 90 -4.77 11.61 2.60
C CYS A 90 -5.40 12.49 1.51
N LEU A 91 -6.70 12.81 1.56
CA LEU A 91 -7.34 13.56 0.47
C LEU A 91 -6.76 14.97 0.26
N LEU A 92 -6.20 15.57 1.31
CA LEU A 92 -5.54 16.88 1.24
C LEU A 92 -4.04 16.78 0.93
N ASP A 93 -3.51 15.58 0.77
CA ASP A 93 -2.12 15.36 0.41
C ASP A 93 -1.92 15.58 -1.11
N PRO A 94 -1.03 16.50 -1.53
CA PRO A 94 -0.84 16.80 -2.95
C PRO A 94 -0.23 15.64 -3.76
N VAL A 95 0.34 14.62 -3.10
CA VAL A 95 0.97 13.45 -3.74
C VAL A 95 0.08 12.21 -3.57
N ALA A 96 -0.54 12.03 -2.41
CA ALA A 96 -1.33 10.84 -2.10
C ALA A 96 -2.84 11.00 -2.34
N GLY A 97 -3.34 12.23 -2.57
CA GLY A 97 -4.77 12.55 -2.65
C GLY A 97 -5.51 11.79 -3.75
N ASP A 98 -4.96 11.77 -4.97
CA ASP A 98 -5.60 11.07 -6.10
C ASP A 98 -5.69 9.56 -5.85
N ALA A 99 -4.59 8.94 -5.39
CA ALA A 99 -4.57 7.52 -5.05
C ALA A 99 -5.53 7.19 -3.90
N ALA A 100 -5.68 8.09 -2.93
CA ALA A 100 -6.63 7.92 -1.83
C ALA A 100 -8.09 8.03 -2.31
N ASN A 101 -8.38 8.99 -3.18
CA ASN A 101 -9.71 9.17 -3.76
C ASN A 101 -10.13 7.96 -4.62
N GLU A 102 -9.23 7.47 -5.47
CA GLU A 102 -9.47 6.24 -6.26
C GLU A 102 -9.73 5.02 -5.36
N ALA A 103 -8.86 4.80 -4.36
CA ALA A 103 -9.00 3.69 -3.44
C ALA A 103 -10.32 3.77 -2.64
N MET A 104 -10.76 4.97 -2.25
CA MET A 104 -12.05 5.16 -1.61
C MET A 104 -13.21 4.76 -2.53
N GLY A 105 -13.16 5.13 -3.80
CA GLY A 105 -14.18 4.74 -4.78
C GLY A 105 -14.31 3.22 -4.90
N VAL A 106 -13.18 2.51 -4.92
CA VAL A 106 -13.15 1.05 -4.94
C VAL A 106 -13.73 0.46 -3.66
N VAL A 107 -13.25 0.90 -2.49
CA VAL A 107 -13.69 0.38 -1.19
C VAL A 107 -15.19 0.65 -0.96
N LEU A 108 -15.71 1.76 -1.50
CA LEU A 108 -17.12 2.08 -1.39
C LEU A 108 -18.02 1.25 -2.32
N ALA A 109 -17.47 0.64 -3.37
CA ALA A 109 -18.19 -0.18 -4.34
C ALA A 109 -18.30 -1.67 -3.96
N LEU A 110 -17.60 -2.10 -2.91
CA LEU A 110 -17.68 -3.44 -2.31
C LEU A 110 -18.86 -3.54 -1.34
#